data_AF-A0AAV3F458-F1
#
_entry.id   AF-A0AAV3F458-F1
#
_cell.length_a   1.000
_cell.length_b   1.000
_cell.length_c   1.000
_cell.angle_alpha   90.00
_cell.angle_beta   90.00
_cell.angle_gamma   90.00
#
_symmetry.space_group_name_H-M   'P 1'
#
loop_
_entity.id
_entity.type
_entity.pdbx_description
1 polymer ?
#
loop_
_entity_poly.entity_id
_entity_poly.type
_entity_poly.pdbx_seq_one_letter_code
_entity_poly.pdbx_strand_id
1 'polypeptide(L)'
;MKRNLLNLAMIFLAGNSYAQLGIGVTKPNNSSQLEVSANDKGVLLPRVALKSIVDQSTIVKGNVNSLLVFNTSISKELAPGYYYWFKDRWVRILNSSDLDDIVRGIKYDLDLVIDGDSLKMYDKNGSFVSSVPIKDLNTLTSLVNNNDGTYTYTNESGITSI
;
A
#
# COMPACT_ATOMS: atom_id res chain seq x y z
N MET A 1 31.60 34.69 -56.94
CA MET A 1 31.20 33.40 -56.30
C MET A 1 31.42 33.34 -54.78
N LYS A 2 32.13 34.27 -54.11
CA LYS A 2 32.46 34.15 -52.67
C LYS A 2 31.41 34.69 -51.67
N ARG A 3 30.48 35.57 -52.08
CA ARG A 3 29.50 36.22 -51.16
C ARG A 3 28.42 35.27 -50.64
N ASN A 4 28.08 34.22 -51.39
CA ASN A 4 27.01 33.28 -51.02
C ASN A 4 27.52 32.11 -50.17
N LEU A 5 28.85 31.95 -50.06
CA LEU A 5 29.48 30.85 -49.33
C LEU A 5 29.26 30.98 -47.82
N LEU A 6 29.25 32.21 -47.29
CA LEU A 6 29.02 32.49 -45.87
C LEU A 6 27.60 32.12 -45.42
N ASN A 7 26.60 32.47 -46.24
CA ASN A 7 25.19 32.14 -45.95
C ASN A 7 24.96 30.63 -45.97
N LEU A 8 25.57 29.94 -46.93
CA LEU A 8 25.49 28.48 -47.01
C LEU A 8 26.18 27.81 -45.81
N ALA A 9 27.34 28.34 -45.37
CA ALA A 9 28.03 27.86 -44.17
C ALA A 9 27.19 28.06 -42.89
N MET A 10 26.53 29.20 -42.70
CA MET A 10 25.67 29.43 -41.53
C MET A 10 24.48 28.46 -41.45
N ILE A 11 23.91 28.08 -42.60
CA ILE A 11 22.81 27.09 -42.67
C ILE A 11 23.29 25.70 -42.24
N PHE A 12 24.54 25.32 -42.54
CA PHE A 12 25.13 24.06 -42.08
C PHE A 12 25.53 24.05 -40.59
N LEU A 13 25.68 25.22 -39.95
CA LEU A 13 25.95 25.33 -38.51
C LEU A 13 24.67 25.33 -37.65
N ALA A 14 23.49 25.45 -38.25
CA ALA A 14 22.21 25.39 -37.54
C ALA A 14 21.84 23.93 -37.21
N GLY A 15 22.60 23.29 -36.32
CA GLY A 15 22.28 21.97 -35.77
C GLY A 15 21.11 22.03 -34.78
N ASN A 16 20.38 20.92 -34.67
CA ASN A 16 19.27 20.77 -33.73
C ASN A 16 19.76 20.91 -32.27
N SER A 17 19.23 21.89 -31.52
CA SER A 17 19.43 21.95 -30.07
C SER A 17 18.31 21.20 -29.35
N TYR A 18 18.68 20.32 -28.42
CA TYR A 18 17.74 19.68 -27.50
C TYR A 18 17.79 20.44 -26.18
N ALA A 19 16.66 21.03 -25.78
CA ALA A 19 16.53 21.70 -24.49
C ALA A 19 15.72 20.83 -23.52
N GLN A 20 16.25 20.65 -22.31
CA GLN A 20 15.53 20.06 -21.19
C GLN A 20 14.39 20.97 -20.73
N LEU A 21 13.24 20.39 -20.36
CA LEU A 21 12.06 21.17 -20.00
C LEU A 21 12.09 21.50 -18.50
N GLY A 22 12.30 22.76 -18.17
CA GLY A 22 12.16 23.28 -16.81
C GLY A 22 10.85 24.05 -16.63
N ILE A 23 10.08 23.73 -15.59
CA ILE A 23 8.92 24.51 -15.16
C ILE A 23 9.21 25.04 -13.77
N GLY A 24 9.38 26.36 -13.64
CA GLY A 24 9.73 26.99 -12.36
C GLY A 24 11.22 26.88 -11.98
N VAL A 25 12.07 26.39 -12.89
CA VAL A 25 13.54 26.32 -12.72
C VAL A 25 14.25 26.79 -14.00
N THR A 26 15.30 27.59 -13.86
CA THR A 26 16.05 28.17 -15.00
C THR A 26 17.18 27.28 -15.52
N LYS A 27 17.67 26.37 -14.68
CA LYS A 27 18.69 25.37 -15.04
C LYS A 27 18.26 24.02 -14.48
N PRO A 28 17.45 23.24 -15.22
CA PRO A 28 17.08 21.89 -14.80
C PRO A 28 18.31 21.01 -14.58
N ASN A 29 18.16 19.99 -13.73
CA ASN A 29 19.16 18.98 -13.49
C ASN A 29 19.44 18.21 -14.80
N ASN A 30 20.72 18.05 -15.15
CA ASN A 30 21.15 17.36 -16.37
C ASN A 30 20.66 15.90 -16.48
N SER A 31 20.21 15.29 -15.36
CA SER A 31 19.65 13.93 -15.34
C SER A 31 18.12 13.90 -15.56
N SER A 32 17.49 15.05 -15.83
CA SER A 32 16.04 15.18 -15.97
C SER A 32 15.65 15.70 -17.35
N GLN A 33 14.65 15.07 -17.96
CA GLN A 33 14.02 15.59 -19.19
C GLN A 33 12.92 16.60 -18.88
N LEU A 34 12.31 16.50 -17.69
CA LEU A 34 11.35 17.44 -17.13
C LEU A 34 11.67 17.65 -15.65
N GLU A 35 11.88 18.90 -15.25
CA GLU A 35 11.95 19.30 -13.84
C GLU A 35 10.86 20.33 -13.55
N VAL A 36 10.06 20.08 -12.51
CA VAL A 36 9.04 21.01 -12.03
C VAL A 36 9.38 21.40 -10.60
N SER A 37 9.60 22.70 -10.38
CA SER A 37 9.99 23.25 -9.08
C SER A 37 9.08 24.39 -8.67
N ALA A 38 8.52 24.31 -7.47
CA ALA A 38 7.72 25.35 -6.83
C ALA A 38 7.68 25.10 -5.31
N ASN A 39 7.53 26.17 -4.52
CA ASN A 39 7.43 26.06 -3.06
C ASN A 39 5.98 25.88 -2.57
N ASP A 40 5.00 26.23 -3.41
CA ASP A 40 3.60 26.39 -3.05
C ASP A 40 2.63 25.84 -4.12
N LYS A 41 3.13 25.07 -5.09
CA LYS A 41 2.33 24.50 -6.19
C LYS A 41 2.66 23.03 -6.43
N GLY A 42 1.66 22.29 -6.91
CA GLY A 42 1.79 20.90 -7.34
C GLY A 42 1.60 20.72 -8.84
N VAL A 43 1.66 19.46 -9.29
CA VAL A 43 1.39 19.07 -10.69
C VAL A 43 0.09 18.29 -10.76
N LEU A 44 -0.86 18.78 -11.56
CA LEU A 44 -2.04 18.00 -11.93
C LEU A 44 -1.70 17.09 -13.11
N LEU A 45 -1.67 15.79 -12.84
CA LEU A 45 -1.57 14.75 -13.87
C LEU A 45 -2.94 14.52 -14.52
N PRO A 46 -2.99 13.90 -15.72
CA PRO A 46 -4.25 13.59 -16.39
C PRO A 46 -5.19 12.79 -15.48
N ARG A 47 -6.38 13.34 -15.23
CA ARG A 47 -7.45 12.69 -14.46
C ARG A 47 -8.39 11.98 -15.43
N VAL A 48 -8.44 10.66 -15.37
CA VAL A 48 -9.17 9.83 -16.32
C VAL A 48 -10.05 8.83 -15.57
N ALA A 49 -11.21 8.48 -16.13
CA ALA A 49 -12.06 7.44 -15.57
C ALA A 49 -11.73 6.10 -16.25
N LEU A 50 -10.86 5.30 -15.63
CA LEU A 50 -10.51 3.98 -16.17
C LEU A 50 -11.70 3.03 -16.06
N LYS A 51 -11.88 2.18 -17.06
CA LYS A 51 -13.01 1.22 -17.10
C LYS A 51 -12.70 -0.08 -16.38
N SER A 52 -11.45 -0.52 -16.40
CA SER A 52 -10.94 -1.73 -15.76
C SER A 52 -9.42 -1.66 -15.59
N ILE A 53 -8.83 -2.62 -14.88
CA ILE A 53 -7.37 -2.70 -14.73
C ILE A 53 -6.63 -3.01 -16.04
N VAL A 54 -7.32 -3.46 -17.08
CA VAL A 54 -6.76 -3.74 -18.41
C VAL A 54 -7.26 -2.77 -19.48
N ASP A 55 -7.81 -1.62 -19.07
CA ASP A 55 -8.40 -0.65 -19.97
C ASP A 55 -7.38 -0.02 -20.93
N GLN A 56 -7.50 -0.35 -22.21
CA GLN A 56 -6.71 0.22 -23.31
C GLN A 56 -7.48 1.29 -24.11
N SER A 57 -8.75 1.54 -23.78
CA SER A 57 -9.63 2.40 -24.58
C SER A 57 -9.65 3.85 -24.10
N THR A 58 -9.45 4.09 -22.80
CA THR A 58 -9.47 5.43 -22.22
C THR A 58 -8.33 6.31 -22.73
N ILE A 59 -7.17 5.71 -22.99
CA ILE A 59 -6.04 6.38 -23.64
C ILE A 59 -6.05 6.02 -25.14
N VAL A 60 -6.58 6.93 -25.95
CA VAL A 60 -6.90 6.68 -27.37
C VAL A 60 -5.69 6.26 -28.22
N LYS A 61 -4.48 6.72 -27.88
CA LYS A 61 -3.26 6.38 -28.62
C LYS A 61 -2.53 5.15 -28.09
N GLY A 62 -3.20 4.35 -27.26
CA GLY A 62 -2.63 3.17 -26.63
C GLY A 62 -1.82 3.49 -25.38
N ASN A 63 -1.68 2.49 -24.53
CA ASN A 63 -0.93 2.60 -23.29
C ASN A 63 0.53 2.19 -23.50
N VAL A 64 1.46 2.93 -22.90
CA VAL A 64 2.90 2.65 -22.94
C VAL A 64 3.39 2.42 -21.51
N ASN A 65 4.35 1.52 -21.31
CA ASN A 65 4.91 1.29 -19.98
C ASN A 65 5.38 2.60 -19.34
N SER A 66 5.10 2.76 -18.05
CA SER A 66 5.36 3.98 -17.27
C SER A 66 4.43 5.17 -17.57
N LEU A 67 3.37 5.01 -18.37
CA LEU A 67 2.35 6.04 -18.53
C LEU A 67 1.59 6.24 -17.21
N LEU A 68 1.57 7.45 -16.66
CA LEU A 68 1.00 7.77 -15.35
C LEU A 68 -0.28 8.61 -15.49
N VAL A 69 -1.34 8.21 -14.77
CA VAL A 69 -2.62 8.92 -14.71
C VAL A 69 -3.20 8.89 -13.29
N PHE A 70 -4.13 9.79 -13.00
CA PHE A 70 -4.98 9.72 -11.82
C PHE A 70 -6.34 9.13 -12.22
N ASN A 71 -6.68 7.95 -11.69
CA ASN A 71 -7.98 7.34 -11.90
C ASN A 71 -9.05 8.02 -11.04
N THR A 72 -10.23 8.29 -11.62
CA THR A 72 -11.40 8.85 -10.92
C THR A 72 -12.55 7.88 -10.78
N SER A 73 -12.52 6.74 -11.47
CA SER A 73 -13.60 5.75 -11.40
C SER A 73 -13.50 4.88 -10.14
N ILE A 74 -14.64 4.36 -9.70
CA ILE A 74 -14.75 3.39 -8.62
C ILE A 74 -15.36 2.11 -9.20
N SER A 75 -14.71 0.98 -8.98
CA SER A 75 -15.21 -0.35 -9.32
C SER A 75 -14.69 -1.38 -8.31
N LYS A 76 -15.00 -2.66 -8.51
CA LYS A 76 -14.48 -3.75 -7.68
C LYS A 76 -12.94 -3.82 -7.69
N GLU A 77 -12.32 -3.43 -8.80
CA GLU A 77 -10.87 -3.56 -9.02
C GLU A 77 -10.15 -2.20 -9.07
N LEU A 78 -10.91 -1.10 -9.14
CA LEU A 78 -10.38 0.24 -9.26
C LEU A 78 -10.87 1.11 -8.10
N ALA A 79 -9.93 1.74 -7.43
CA ALA A 79 -10.18 2.85 -6.52
C ALA A 79 -9.57 4.15 -7.08
N PRO A 80 -10.05 5.33 -6.67
CA PRO A 80 -9.43 6.60 -7.01
C PRO A 80 -7.97 6.65 -6.53
N GLY A 81 -7.08 7.22 -7.34
CA GLY A 81 -5.66 7.32 -7.03
C GLY A 81 -4.77 7.28 -8.26
N TYR A 82 -3.46 7.26 -8.04
CA TYR A 82 -2.48 7.23 -9.12
C TYR A 82 -2.26 5.81 -9.65
N TYR A 83 -2.27 5.67 -10.97
CA TYR A 83 -2.01 4.41 -11.67
C TYR A 83 -0.97 4.63 -12.76
N TYR A 84 -0.08 3.67 -12.94
CA TYR A 84 0.80 3.60 -14.09
C TYR A 84 0.57 2.34 -14.91
N TRP A 85 0.75 2.43 -16.22
CA TRP A 85 0.67 1.26 -17.10
C TRP A 85 1.95 0.43 -17.02
N PHE A 86 1.81 -0.87 -16.82
CA PHE A 86 2.93 -1.81 -16.81
C PHE A 86 2.46 -3.23 -17.16
N LYS A 87 3.11 -3.87 -18.14
CA LYS A 87 2.82 -5.26 -18.55
C LYS A 87 1.31 -5.50 -18.77
N ASP A 88 0.72 -4.71 -19.66
CA ASP A 88 -0.67 -4.80 -20.11
C ASP A 88 -1.76 -4.56 -19.07
N ARG A 89 -1.41 -3.87 -17.97
CA ARG A 89 -2.36 -3.49 -16.93
C ARG A 89 -2.01 -2.16 -16.25
N TRP A 90 -3.04 -1.52 -15.69
CA TRP A 90 -2.93 -0.39 -14.78
C TRP A 90 -2.57 -0.89 -13.38
N VAL A 91 -1.47 -0.37 -12.84
CA VAL A 91 -0.98 -0.69 -11.50
C VAL A 91 -1.13 0.53 -10.62
N ARG A 92 -1.87 0.39 -9.50
CA ARG A 92 -2.07 1.46 -8.52
C ARG A 92 -0.78 1.69 -7.72
N ILE A 93 -0.46 2.95 -7.47
CA ILE A 93 0.53 3.34 -6.47
C ILE A 93 -0.17 3.35 -5.11
N LEU A 94 0.27 2.46 -4.22
CA LEU A 94 -0.31 2.30 -2.88
C LEU A 94 0.36 3.23 -1.88
N ASN A 95 -0.41 3.75 -0.93
CA ASN A 95 0.09 4.43 0.26
C ASN A 95 0.01 3.52 1.51
N SER A 96 0.48 4.01 2.66
CA SER A 96 0.47 3.24 3.91
C SER A 96 -0.95 2.86 4.36
N SER A 97 -1.95 3.73 4.17
CA SER A 97 -3.34 3.39 4.48
C SER A 97 -3.90 2.29 3.56
N ASP A 98 -3.58 2.31 2.26
CA ASP A 98 -3.99 1.24 1.34
C ASP A 98 -3.34 -0.11 1.74
N LEU A 99 -2.10 -0.07 2.21
CA LEU A 99 -1.39 -1.25 2.73
C LEU A 99 -2.01 -1.75 4.04
N ASP A 100 -2.37 -0.85 4.96
CA ASP A 100 -3.04 -1.20 6.21
C ASP A 100 -4.39 -1.87 5.96
N ASP A 101 -5.18 -1.37 5.00
CA ASP A 101 -6.45 -2.01 4.62
C ASP A 101 -6.24 -3.42 4.05
N ILE A 102 -5.18 -3.62 3.25
CA ILE A 102 -4.80 -4.94 2.74
C ILE A 102 -4.33 -5.84 3.89
N VAL A 103 -3.46 -5.37 4.78
CA VAL A 103 -2.90 -6.18 5.88
C VAL A 103 -3.97 -6.52 6.93
N ARG A 104 -4.80 -5.55 7.33
CA ARG A 104 -5.96 -5.76 8.22
C ARG A 104 -7.08 -6.54 7.54
N GLY A 105 -7.09 -6.59 6.21
CA GLY A 105 -7.97 -7.48 5.44
C GLY A 105 -7.49 -8.93 5.43
N ILE A 106 -6.17 -9.15 5.48
CA ILE A 106 -5.53 -10.48 5.51
C ILE A 106 -5.43 -11.05 6.92
N LYS A 107 -5.24 -10.18 7.92
CA LYS A 107 -5.31 -10.58 9.31
C LYS A 107 -6.76 -10.61 9.76
N TYR A 108 -7.26 -11.80 10.06
CA TYR A 108 -8.23 -11.96 11.14
C TYR A 108 -7.53 -11.53 12.44
N ASP A 109 -7.24 -10.24 12.61
CA ASP A 109 -6.77 -9.68 13.87
C ASP A 109 -7.96 -9.79 14.84
N LEU A 110 -8.07 -10.98 15.42
CA LEU A 110 -8.91 -11.26 16.56
C LEU A 110 -8.06 -10.90 17.77
N ASP A 111 -8.37 -9.75 18.36
CA ASP A 111 -7.71 -9.33 19.59
C ASP A 111 -8.28 -10.17 20.73
N LEU A 112 -7.40 -10.95 21.35
CA LEU A 112 -7.70 -11.71 22.56
C LEU A 112 -7.37 -10.84 23.78
N VAL A 113 -8.40 -10.43 24.50
CA VAL A 113 -8.28 -9.55 25.67
C VAL A 113 -8.85 -10.27 26.87
N ILE A 114 -8.11 -10.28 27.98
CA ILE A 114 -8.64 -10.73 29.26
C ILE A 114 -9.44 -9.58 29.87
N ASP A 115 -10.72 -9.81 30.13
CA ASP A 115 -11.63 -8.85 30.76
C ASP A 115 -12.43 -9.55 31.86
N GLY A 116 -12.08 -9.27 33.11
CA GLY A 116 -12.58 -9.99 34.28
C GLY A 116 -12.23 -11.48 34.21
N ASP A 117 -13.23 -12.33 34.43
CA ASP A 117 -13.08 -13.80 34.46
C ASP A 117 -13.23 -14.46 33.09
N SER A 118 -13.13 -13.69 32.00
CA SER A 118 -13.32 -14.20 30.64
C SER A 118 -12.24 -13.73 29.69
N LEU A 119 -11.80 -14.64 28.82
CA LEU A 119 -11.01 -14.32 27.65
C LEU A 119 -11.98 -13.90 26.53
N LYS A 120 -11.96 -12.62 26.14
CA LYS A 120 -12.83 -12.05 25.10
C LYS A 120 -12.07 -11.89 23.79
N MET A 121 -12.78 -12.08 22.69
CA MET A 121 -12.30 -11.91 21.33
C MET A 121 -13.00 -10.70 20.72
N TYR A 122 -12.22 -9.80 20.13
CA TYR A 122 -12.72 -8.64 19.39
C TYR A 122 -12.28 -8.72 17.93
N ASP A 123 -13.09 -8.22 17.01
CA ASP A 123 -12.73 -8.08 15.61
C ASP A 123 -11.79 -6.88 15.38
N LYS A 124 -11.30 -6.74 14.15
CA LYS A 124 -10.42 -5.64 13.73
C LYS A 124 -10.99 -4.22 13.92
N ASN A 125 -12.29 -4.08 14.17
CA ASN A 125 -12.97 -2.81 14.40
C ASN A 125 -13.24 -2.59 15.91
N GLY A 126 -12.76 -3.48 16.78
CA GLY A 126 -13.03 -3.46 18.21
C GLY A 126 -14.42 -3.98 18.59
N SER A 127 -15.12 -4.65 17.69
CA SER A 127 -16.43 -5.24 17.95
C SER A 127 -16.28 -6.59 18.65
N PHE A 128 -17.09 -6.86 19.67
CA PHE A 128 -17.06 -8.13 20.39
C PHE A 128 -17.50 -9.28 19.48
N VAL A 129 -16.70 -10.35 19.44
CA VAL A 129 -16.97 -11.56 18.65
C VAL A 129 -17.45 -12.69 19.55
N SER A 130 -16.68 -13.02 20.60
CA SER A 130 -16.98 -14.16 21.48
C SER A 130 -16.21 -14.06 22.80
N SER A 131 -16.60 -14.88 23.78
CA SER A 131 -15.93 -14.99 25.07
C SER A 131 -15.91 -16.41 25.58
N VAL A 132 -14.79 -16.81 26.19
CA VAL A 132 -14.68 -18.07 26.94
C VAL A 132 -14.38 -17.72 28.41
N PRO A 133 -15.17 -18.22 29.37
CA PRO A 133 -14.84 -18.08 30.79
C PRO A 133 -13.50 -18.74 31.11
N ILE A 134 -12.63 -18.06 31.85
CA ILE A 134 -11.29 -18.55 32.22
C ILE A 134 -11.38 -19.84 33.04
N LYS A 135 -12.44 -20.00 33.84
CA LYS A 135 -12.72 -21.24 34.59
C LYS A 135 -12.89 -22.47 33.69
N ASP A 136 -13.36 -22.27 32.47
CA ASP A 136 -13.57 -23.36 31.49
C ASP A 136 -12.27 -23.66 30.73
N LEU A 137 -11.24 -22.81 30.86
CA LEU A 137 -9.89 -22.99 30.31
C LEU A 137 -8.89 -23.56 31.32
N ASN A 138 -9.17 -23.43 32.62
CA ASN A 138 -8.32 -23.97 33.68
C ASN A 138 -8.46 -25.50 33.78
N THR A 139 -7.35 -26.21 33.82
CA THR A 139 -7.32 -27.63 34.19
C THR A 139 -7.08 -27.77 35.70
N LEU A 140 -7.84 -28.64 36.37
CA LEU A 140 -7.77 -28.87 37.82
C LEU A 140 -6.48 -29.62 38.18
N THR A 141 -5.32 -28.98 38.15
CA THR A 141 -4.08 -29.58 38.64
C THR A 141 -3.72 -28.94 39.98
N SER A 142 -3.70 -29.73 41.06
CA SER A 142 -3.35 -29.23 42.40
C SER A 142 -2.37 -30.15 43.11
N LEU A 143 -1.55 -29.59 44.00
CA LEU A 143 -0.64 -30.32 44.86
C LEU A 143 -0.75 -29.75 46.28
N VAL A 144 -1.26 -30.55 47.21
CA VAL A 144 -1.53 -30.14 48.59
C VAL A 144 -0.62 -30.91 49.54
N ASN A 145 0.09 -30.21 50.42
CA ASN A 145 0.92 -30.83 51.46
C ASN A 145 0.04 -31.35 52.61
N ASN A 146 0.16 -32.63 52.97
CA ASN A 146 -0.64 -33.26 54.01
C ASN A 146 -0.07 -33.06 55.43
N ASN A 147 1.08 -32.38 55.58
CA ASN A 147 1.81 -32.17 56.84
C ASN A 147 2.25 -33.47 57.55
N ASP A 148 2.24 -34.60 56.85
CA ASP A 148 2.68 -35.92 57.32
C ASP A 148 3.84 -36.50 56.48
N GLY A 149 4.42 -35.68 55.60
CA GLY A 149 5.47 -36.08 54.66
C GLY A 149 4.95 -36.58 53.30
N THR A 150 3.63 -36.62 53.10
CA THR A 150 3.01 -36.94 51.81
C THR A 150 2.36 -35.72 51.15
N TYR A 151 2.09 -35.80 49.85
CA TYR A 151 1.41 -34.76 49.08
C TYR A 151 0.21 -35.36 48.35
N THR A 152 -0.94 -34.71 48.44
CA THR A 152 -2.09 -35.08 47.61
C THR A 152 -2.04 -34.34 46.28
N TYR A 153 -1.82 -35.07 45.19
CA TYR A 153 -1.92 -34.57 43.82
C TYR A 153 -3.34 -34.78 43.29
N THR A 154 -3.95 -33.73 42.72
CA THR A 154 -5.20 -33.83 41.95
C THR A 154 -4.89 -33.59 40.48
N ASN A 155 -5.22 -34.53 39.61
CA ASN A 155 -5.03 -34.39 38.16
C ASN A 155 -6.18 -33.66 37.48
N GLU A 156 -6.02 -33.38 36.19
CA GLU A 156 -6.95 -32.59 35.37
C GLU A 156 -8.36 -33.22 35.25
N SER A 157 -8.48 -34.52 35.57
CA SER A 157 -9.76 -35.24 35.62
C SER A 157 -10.40 -35.23 37.02
N GLY A 158 -9.81 -34.53 37.99
CA GLY A 158 -10.26 -34.47 39.38
C GLY A 158 -9.90 -35.69 40.21
N ILE A 159 -9.05 -36.59 39.70
CA ILE A 159 -8.63 -37.81 40.42
C ILE A 159 -7.48 -37.46 41.35
N THR A 160 -7.59 -37.88 42.61
CA THR A 160 -6.56 -37.66 43.63
C THR A 160 -5.65 -38.88 43.80
N SER A 161 -4.35 -38.63 44.01
CA SER A 161 -3.36 -39.62 44.46
C SER A 161 -2.53 -39.02 45.59
N ILE A 162 -2.11 -39.88 46.52
CA ILE A 162 -1.15 -39.56 47.60
C ILE A 162 0.27 -39.88 47.11
#